data_AF-A0A644YRN7-F1
#
_entry.id   AF-A0A644YRN7-F1
#
_cell.length_a   1.000
_cell.length_b   1.000
_cell.length_c   1.000
_cell.angle_alpha   90.00
_cell.angle_beta   90.00
_cell.angle_gamma   90.00
#
_symmetry.space_group_name_H-M   'P 1'
#
loop_
_entity.id
_entity.type
_entity.pdbx_description
1 polymer ?
#
loop_
_entity_poly.entity_id
_entity_poly.type
_entity_poly.pdbx_seq_one_letter_code
_entity_poly.pdbx_strand_id
1 'polypeptide(L)'
;MKQWRGCYEEGKVGGYTIFDEKSDKYIKFGKLFYFSVIAFITIISMANVFNVVNTNVILRSKELALLSVVGASRNSIKKIMYLEGMLYSIIGIIYGIVIGGISSILINMMFRRGHDIAYVYPFKETLISIVFFIVVGIAAIYFPLRKIKKENLLQYKEY
;
A
#
# COMPACT_ATOMS: atom_id res chain seq x y z
N MET A 1 56.87 15.71 10.64
CA MET A 1 55.68 15.67 11.55
C MET A 1 54.58 16.70 11.24
N LYS A 2 54.73 17.65 10.30
CA LYS A 2 53.65 18.60 9.92
C LYS A 2 52.66 18.07 8.85
N GLN A 3 53.03 17.02 8.13
CA GLN A 3 52.25 16.53 6.97
C GLN A 3 51.02 15.68 7.35
N TRP A 4 51.00 15.11 8.56
CA TRP A 4 49.91 14.25 9.02
C TRP A 4 48.68 15.01 9.56
N ARG A 5 48.82 16.30 9.90
CA ARG A 5 47.70 17.09 10.44
C ARG A 5 46.71 17.58 9.37
N GLY A 6 47.16 17.76 8.13
CA GLY A 6 46.29 18.19 7.03
C GLY A 6 45.36 17.10 6.49
N CYS A 7 45.71 15.81 6.65
CA CYS A 7 44.86 14.71 6.19
C CYS A 7 43.67 14.40 7.11
N TYR A 8 43.62 14.98 8.31
CA TYR A 8 42.54 14.74 9.27
C TYR A 8 41.37 15.73 9.15
N GLU A 9 41.61 16.94 8.62
CA GLU A 9 40.56 17.94 8.40
C GLU A 9 39.66 17.61 7.19
N GLU A 10 40.11 16.77 6.26
CA GLU A 10 39.34 16.38 5.08
C GLU A 10 38.74 14.96 5.12
N GLY A 11 38.97 14.17 6.19
CA GLY A 11 38.43 12.80 6.29
C GLY A 11 38.87 11.85 5.15
N LYS A 12 39.86 12.25 4.34
CA LYS A 12 40.34 11.50 3.17
C LYS A 12 41.80 11.14 3.36
N VAL A 13 42.05 9.93 3.85
CA VAL A 13 43.39 9.33 3.86
C VAL A 13 43.50 8.46 2.62
N GLY A 14 44.27 8.91 1.62
CA GLY A 14 44.66 8.10 0.46
C GLY A 14 43.51 7.57 -0.39
N GLY A 15 42.62 8.43 -0.90
CA GLY A 15 41.66 8.11 -1.98
C GLY A 15 40.65 6.98 -1.74
N TYR A 16 40.72 6.27 -0.61
CA TYR A 16 39.93 5.09 -0.29
C TYR A 16 39.10 5.43 0.94
N THR A 17 37.82 5.74 0.74
CA THR A 17 36.86 6.09 1.79
C THR A 17 36.38 4.82 2.52
N ILE A 18 37.24 4.22 3.33
CA ILE A 18 36.97 2.96 4.06
C ILE A 18 35.72 3.07 4.98
N PHE A 19 35.37 4.27 5.43
CA PHE A 19 34.16 4.55 6.21
C PHE A 19 32.88 4.68 5.36
N ASP A 20 33.00 5.13 4.11
CA ASP A 20 31.86 5.37 3.22
C ASP A 20 31.40 4.06 2.58
N GLU A 21 32.35 3.24 2.08
CA GLU A 21 32.04 1.98 1.39
C GLU A 21 31.37 0.93 2.31
N LYS A 22 31.84 0.82 3.57
CA LYS A 22 31.20 -0.08 4.55
C LYS A 22 29.84 0.45 5.01
N SER A 23 29.72 1.76 5.31
CA SER A 23 28.45 2.37 5.77
C SER A 23 27.35 2.26 4.70
N ASP A 24 27.70 2.51 3.44
CA ASP A 24 26.79 2.38 2.31
C ASP A 24 26.24 0.96 2.17
N LYS A 25 27.05 -0.05 2.45
CA LYS A 25 26.63 -1.45 2.38
C LYS A 25 25.56 -1.76 3.43
N TYR A 26 25.71 -1.24 4.65
CA TYR A 26 24.69 -1.40 5.71
C TYR A 26 23.42 -0.61 5.41
N ILE A 27 23.53 0.62 4.89
CA ILE A 27 22.37 1.44 4.53
C ILE A 27 21.60 0.81 3.36
N LYS A 28 22.30 0.31 2.32
CA LYS A 28 21.69 -0.40 1.19
C LYS A 28 21.02 -1.69 1.65
N PHE A 29 21.67 -2.47 2.51
CA PHE A 29 21.09 -3.68 3.06
C PHE A 29 19.83 -3.40 3.89
N GLY A 30 19.88 -2.40 4.79
CA GLY A 30 18.74 -1.98 5.60
C GLY A 30 17.55 -1.49 4.75
N LYS A 31 17.82 -0.72 3.70
CA LYS A 31 16.79 -0.27 2.74
C LYS A 31 16.14 -1.45 2.01
N LEU A 32 16.94 -2.40 1.51
CA LEU A 32 16.42 -3.59 0.83
C LEU A 32 15.53 -4.43 1.75
N PHE A 33 15.97 -4.63 3.00
CA PHE A 33 15.19 -5.34 4.00
C PHE A 33 13.87 -4.63 4.32
N TYR A 34 13.91 -3.30 4.48
CA TYR A 34 12.70 -2.51 4.73
C TYR A 34 11.67 -2.63 3.58
N PHE A 35 12.12 -2.47 2.33
CA PHE A 35 11.23 -2.61 1.17
C PHE A 35 10.69 -4.03 0.99
N SER A 36 11.48 -5.07 1.30
CA SER A 36 10.99 -6.45 1.21
C SER A 36 9.86 -6.71 2.20
N VAL A 37 10.00 -6.26 3.45
CA VAL A 37 8.95 -6.39 4.48
C VAL A 37 7.67 -5.68 4.05
N ILE A 38 7.76 -4.45 3.53
CA ILE A 38 6.60 -3.72 3.00
C ILE A 38 5.94 -4.49 1.86
N ALA A 39 6.72 -5.03 0.93
CA ALA A 39 6.20 -5.80 -0.19
C ALA A 39 5.44 -7.05 0.28
N PHE A 40 6.00 -7.79 1.25
CA PHE A 40 5.33 -8.95 1.84
C PHE A 40 4.01 -8.58 2.52
N ILE A 41 4.01 -7.53 3.36
CA ILE A 41 2.80 -7.06 4.04
C ILE A 41 1.74 -6.65 3.01
N THR A 42 2.15 -5.99 1.93
CA THR A 42 1.25 -5.55 0.86
C THR A 42 0.60 -6.74 0.16
N ILE A 43 1.37 -7.79 -0.15
CA ILE A 43 0.85 -9.02 -0.77
C ILE A 43 -0.15 -9.72 0.15
N ILE A 44 0.17 -9.87 1.44
CA ILE A 44 -0.72 -10.49 2.43
C ILE A 44 -2.01 -9.68 2.59
N SER A 45 -1.89 -8.35 2.64
CA SER A 45 -3.02 -7.44 2.70
C SER A 45 -3.93 -7.59 1.48
N MET A 46 -3.37 -7.66 0.27
CA MET A 46 -4.14 -7.92 -0.96
C MET A 46 -4.89 -9.25 -0.89
N ALA A 47 -4.23 -10.33 -0.44
CA ALA A 47 -4.87 -11.63 -0.25
C ALA A 47 -6.06 -11.56 0.74
N ASN A 48 -5.90 -10.81 1.84
CA ASN A 48 -6.97 -10.61 2.81
C ASN A 48 -8.16 -9.87 2.18
N VAL A 49 -7.91 -8.78 1.45
CA VAL A 49 -8.97 -8.04 0.74
C VAL A 49 -9.72 -8.96 -0.23
N PHE A 50 -9.01 -9.81 -0.99
CA PHE A 50 -9.66 -10.78 -1.88
C PHE A 50 -10.56 -11.76 -1.12
N ASN A 51 -10.09 -12.28 0.01
CA ASN A 51 -10.88 -13.20 0.83
C ASN A 51 -12.15 -12.52 1.38
N VAL A 52 -12.03 -11.28 1.86
CA VAL A 52 -13.17 -10.51 2.38
C VAL A 52 -14.18 -10.21 1.28
N VAL A 53 -13.72 -9.78 0.10
CA VAL A 53 -14.61 -9.49 -1.04
C VAL A 53 -15.32 -10.76 -1.51
N ASN A 54 -14.59 -11.87 -1.64
CA ASN A 54 -15.17 -13.15 -2.08
C ASN A 54 -16.25 -13.64 -1.10
N THR A 55 -16.00 -13.55 0.21
CA THR A 55 -16.98 -13.87 1.25
C THR A 55 -18.19 -12.94 1.20
N ASN A 56 -17.99 -11.62 1.05
CA ASN A 56 -19.10 -10.67 0.92
C ASN A 56 -19.99 -10.95 -0.30
N VAL A 57 -19.38 -11.30 -1.43
CA VAL A 57 -20.13 -11.68 -2.63
C VAL A 57 -20.97 -12.93 -2.35
N ILE A 58 -20.41 -13.98 -1.74
CA ILE A 58 -21.16 -15.21 -1.43
C ILE A 58 -22.36 -14.93 -0.51
N LEU A 59 -22.17 -14.12 0.53
CA LEU A 59 -23.23 -13.77 1.46
C LEU A 59 -24.38 -13.01 0.77
N ARG A 60 -24.04 -12.07 -0.11
CA ARG A 60 -25.01 -11.22 -0.82
C ARG A 60 -25.60 -11.86 -2.07
N SER A 61 -24.98 -12.90 -2.62
CA SER A 61 -25.52 -13.62 -3.78
C SER A 61 -26.94 -14.12 -3.54
N LYS A 62 -27.31 -14.49 -2.30
CA LYS A 62 -28.68 -14.90 -1.96
C LYS A 62 -29.68 -13.75 -2.08
N GLU A 63 -29.33 -12.57 -1.56
CA GLU A 63 -30.15 -11.36 -1.65
C GLU A 63 -30.28 -10.89 -3.11
N LEU A 64 -29.17 -10.91 -3.85
CA LEU A 64 -29.12 -10.53 -5.26
C LEU A 64 -29.92 -11.50 -6.15
N ALA A 65 -29.92 -12.80 -5.82
CA ALA A 65 -30.76 -13.78 -6.50
C ALA A 65 -32.25 -13.50 -6.28
N LEU A 66 -32.67 -13.17 -5.06
CA LEU A 66 -34.05 -12.77 -4.76
C LEU A 66 -34.46 -11.50 -5.51
N LEU A 67 -33.59 -10.49 -5.55
CA LEU A 67 -33.79 -9.26 -6.33
C LEU A 67 -33.94 -9.54 -7.83
N SER A 68 -33.21 -10.52 -8.37
CA SER A 68 -33.31 -10.89 -9.78
C SER A 68 -34.67 -11.50 -10.15
N VAL A 69 -35.31 -12.21 -9.22
CA VAL A 69 -36.67 -12.77 -9.40
C VAL A 69 -37.72 -11.65 -9.46
N VAL A 70 -37.50 -10.53 -8.78
CA VAL A 70 -38.37 -9.34 -8.81
C VAL A 70 -38.06 -8.43 -10.03
N GLY A 71 -37.14 -8.85 -10.91
CA GLY A 71 -36.83 -8.15 -12.17
C GLY A 71 -35.65 -7.18 -12.11
N ALA A 72 -34.80 -7.24 -11.07
CA ALA A 72 -33.61 -6.39 -11.01
C ALA A 72 -32.63 -6.72 -12.16
N SER A 73 -32.27 -5.69 -12.93
CA SER A 73 -31.31 -5.82 -14.03
C SER A 73 -29.89 -6.15 -13.53
N ARG A 74 -29.16 -7.01 -14.26
CA ARG A 74 -27.75 -7.36 -13.98
C ARG A 74 -26.82 -6.14 -13.92
N ASN A 75 -27.20 -5.02 -14.53
CA ASN A 75 -26.44 -3.77 -14.49
C ASN A 75 -26.56 -3.06 -13.13
N SER A 76 -27.72 -3.16 -12.47
CA SER A 76 -27.94 -2.60 -11.13
C SER A 76 -27.04 -3.30 -10.10
N ILE A 77 -26.93 -4.62 -10.20
CA ILE A 77 -26.05 -5.44 -9.34
C ILE A 77 -24.59 -5.02 -9.49
N LYS A 78 -24.11 -4.88 -10.74
CA LYS A 78 -22.73 -4.41 -10.99
C LYS A 78 -22.48 -3.02 -10.42
N LYS A 79 -23.44 -2.09 -10.58
CA LYS A 79 -23.33 -0.72 -10.08
C LYS A 79 -23.18 -0.68 -8.56
N ILE A 80 -23.94 -1.52 -7.85
CA ILE A 80 -23.83 -1.64 -6.39
C ILE A 80 -22.43 -2.11 -5.98
N MET A 81 -21.91 -3.16 -6.63
CA MET A 81 -20.57 -3.68 -6.34
C MET A 81 -19.46 -2.63 -6.59
N TYR A 82 -19.59 -1.84 -7.67
CA TYR A 82 -18.65 -0.75 -7.95
C TYR A 82 -18.69 0.34 -6.87
N LEU A 83 -19.89 0.76 -6.46
CA LEU A 83 -20.07 1.80 -5.45
C LEU A 83 -19.50 1.36 -4.10
N GLU A 84 -19.78 0.12 -3.70
CA GLU A 84 -19.25 -0.43 -2.46
C GLU A 84 -17.72 -0.49 -2.46
N GLY A 85 -17.12 -1.00 -3.54
CA GLY A 85 -15.67 -1.06 -3.65
C GLY A 85 -15.00 0.32 -3.69
N MET A 86 -15.63 1.31 -4.32
CA MET A 86 -15.18 2.70 -4.27
C MET A 86 -15.23 3.26 -2.85
N LEU A 87 -16.32 3.02 -2.12
CA LEU A 87 -16.47 3.47 -0.73
C LEU A 87 -15.37 2.88 0.16
N TYR A 88 -15.10 1.57 0.07
CA TYR A 88 -14.01 0.94 0.81
C TYR A 88 -12.64 1.52 0.47
N SER A 89 -12.39 1.83 -0.81
CA SER A 89 -11.12 2.43 -1.24
C SER A 89 -10.93 3.84 -0.68
N ILE A 90 -11.98 4.67 -0.73
CA ILE A 90 -11.95 6.04 -0.20
C ILE A 90 -11.73 6.02 1.32
N ILE A 91 -12.49 5.19 2.03
CA ILE A 91 -12.37 5.04 3.47
C ILE A 91 -10.96 4.57 3.86
N GLY A 92 -10.41 3.59 3.13
CA GLY A 92 -9.05 3.10 3.35
C GLY A 92 -7.98 4.17 3.16
N ILE A 93 -8.08 5.00 2.11
CA ILE A 93 -7.15 6.11 1.87
C ILE A 93 -7.23 7.13 3.00
N ILE A 94 -8.42 7.50 3.44
CA ILE A 94 -8.62 8.45 4.55
C ILE A 94 -7.95 7.93 5.82
N TYR A 95 -8.23 6.68 6.22
CA TYR A 95 -7.60 6.08 7.39
C TYR A 95 -6.08 5.95 7.24
N GLY A 96 -5.59 5.58 6.05
CA GLY A 96 -4.16 5.48 5.77
C GLY A 96 -3.42 6.80 5.96
N ILE A 97 -3.97 7.90 5.43
CA ILE A 97 -3.37 9.24 5.57
C ILE A 97 -3.41 9.68 7.03
N VAL A 98 -4.54 9.51 7.72
CA VAL A 98 -4.69 9.93 9.12
C VAL A 98 -3.72 9.17 10.02
N ILE A 99 -3.71 7.83 9.94
CA ILE A 99 -2.85 6.99 10.78
C ILE A 99 -1.37 7.21 10.43
N GLY A 100 -1.04 7.31 9.14
CA GLY A 100 0.32 7.57 8.68
C GLY A 100 0.83 8.94 9.13
N GLY A 101 -0.01 9.98 9.02
CA GLY A 101 0.29 11.33 9.48
C GLY A 101 0.53 11.41 10.99
N ILE A 102 -0.36 10.79 11.78
CA ILE A 102 -0.20 10.71 13.24
C ILE A 102 1.08 9.97 13.62
N SER A 103 1.35 8.83 12.96
CA SER A 103 2.56 8.04 13.21
C SER A 103 3.82 8.84 12.92
N SER A 104 3.83 9.61 11.82
CA SER A 104 4.97 10.45 11.45
C SER A 104 5.23 11.56 12.46
N ILE A 105 4.18 12.21 12.97
CA ILE A 105 4.29 13.21 14.04
C ILE A 105 4.78 12.56 15.34
N LEU A 106 4.25 11.39 15.69
CA LEU A 106 4.62 10.67 16.91
C LEU A 106 6.10 10.25 16.89
N ILE A 107 6.57 9.71 15.77
CA ILE A 107 7.98 9.38 15.57
C ILE A 107 8.84 10.64 15.71
N ASN A 108 8.42 11.77 15.11
CA ASN A 108 9.16 13.01 15.26
C ASN A 108 9.23 13.49 16.72
N MET A 109 8.14 13.43 17.47
CA MET A 109 8.11 13.80 18.89
C MET A 109 9.06 12.94 19.74
N MET A 110 9.17 11.64 19.43
CA MET A 110 10.09 10.74 20.12
C MET A 110 11.56 11.07 19.82
N PHE A 111 11.88 11.41 18.56
CA PHE A 111 13.25 11.71 18.14
C PHE A 111 13.73 13.13 18.51
N ARG A 112 12.82 14.11 18.65
CA ARG A 112 13.17 15.49 19.07
C ARG A 112 13.85 15.57 20.44
N ARG A 113 13.76 14.53 21.28
CA ARG A 113 14.47 14.46 22.57
C ARG A 113 15.98 14.17 22.45
N GLY A 114 16.44 13.71 21.28
CA GLY A 114 17.84 13.29 21.07
C GLY A 114 18.60 14.07 20.00
N HIS A 115 17.94 14.64 18.99
CA HIS A 115 18.57 15.37 17.89
C HIS A 115 17.63 16.48 17.35
N ASP A 116 18.15 17.69 17.12
CA ASP A 116 17.45 18.81 16.47
C ASP A 116 17.36 18.63 14.95
N ILE A 117 16.67 17.58 14.53
CA ILE A 117 16.33 17.36 13.11
C ILE A 117 15.02 18.10 12.80
N ALA A 118 15.10 19.08 11.90
CA ALA A 118 13.93 19.79 11.40
C ALA A 118 12.99 18.81 10.69
N TYR A 119 11.77 18.66 11.22
CA TYR A 119 10.75 17.81 10.62
C TYR A 119 10.13 18.51 9.43
N VAL A 120 10.43 18.02 8.23
CA VAL A 120 9.77 18.45 7.00
C VAL A 120 8.83 17.34 6.58
N TYR A 121 7.53 17.63 6.52
CA TYR A 121 6.55 16.63 6.09
C TYR A 121 6.73 16.33 4.59
N PRO A 122 6.98 15.07 4.22
CA PRO A 122 7.25 14.67 2.84
C PRO A 122 5.94 14.58 2.02
N PHE A 123 5.43 15.74 1.58
CA PHE A 123 4.16 15.83 0.84
C PHE A 123 4.17 15.07 -0.49
N LYS A 124 5.33 14.99 -1.17
CA LYS A 124 5.43 14.35 -2.49
C LYS A 124 5.25 12.84 -2.37
N GLU A 125 5.83 12.27 -1.33
CA GLU A 125 5.83 10.84 -1.01
C GLU A 125 4.42 10.41 -0.59
N THR A 126 3.73 11.23 0.21
CA THR A 126 2.31 11.03 0.54
C THR A 126 1.43 11.08 -0.72
N LEU A 127 1.69 11.99 -1.66
CA LEU A 127 0.91 12.07 -2.88
C LEU A 127 1.08 10.81 -3.76
N ILE A 128 2.33 10.32 -3.89
CA ILE A 128 2.64 9.09 -4.65
C ILE A 128 1.92 7.89 -4.04
N SER A 129 1.87 7.76 -2.71
CA SER A 129 1.18 6.64 -2.05
C SER A 129 -0.33 6.70 -2.27
N ILE A 130 -0.93 7.90 -2.23
CA ILE A 130 -2.36 8.08 -2.53
C ILE A 130 -2.68 7.59 -3.95
N VAL A 131 -1.89 8.02 -4.94
CA VAL A 131 -2.08 7.58 -6.34
C VAL A 131 -1.94 6.07 -6.45
N PHE A 132 -0.94 5.48 -5.79
CA PHE A 132 -0.76 4.02 -5.77
C PHE A 132 -1.97 3.30 -5.18
N PHE A 133 -2.51 3.75 -4.04
CA PHE A 133 -3.68 3.16 -3.41
C PHE A 133 -4.95 3.31 -4.26
N ILE A 134 -5.12 4.42 -4.97
CA ILE A 134 -6.24 4.59 -5.91
C ILE A 134 -6.14 3.54 -7.04
N VAL A 135 -4.95 3.36 -7.62
CA VAL A 135 -4.72 2.35 -8.67
C VAL A 135 -5.01 0.95 -8.16
N VAL A 136 -4.53 0.60 -6.96
CA VAL A 136 -4.79 -0.69 -6.32
C VAL A 136 -6.27 -0.89 -6.02
N GLY A 137 -6.96 0.14 -5.50
CA GLY A 137 -8.40 0.10 -5.23
C GLY A 137 -9.22 -0.17 -6.50
N ILE A 138 -8.92 0.55 -7.59
CA ILE A 138 -9.56 0.33 -8.90
C ILE A 138 -9.30 -1.09 -9.40
N ALA A 139 -8.05 -1.58 -9.30
CA ALA A 139 -7.70 -2.94 -9.69
C ALA A 139 -8.44 -4.00 -8.86
N ALA A 140 -8.57 -3.77 -7.56
CA ALA A 140 -9.27 -4.64 -6.62
C ALA A 140 -10.79 -4.70 -6.91
N ILE A 141 -11.41 -3.62 -7.39
CA ILE A 141 -12.82 -3.62 -7.82
C ILE A 141 -12.99 -4.39 -9.13
N TYR A 142 -12.05 -4.22 -10.06
CA TYR A 142 -12.14 -4.81 -11.38
C TYR A 142 -11.97 -6.35 -11.38
N PHE A 143 -11.17 -6.87 -10.44
CA PHE A 143 -10.89 -8.30 -10.31
C PHE A 143 -12.12 -9.19 -10.01
N PRO A 144 -12.95 -8.94 -8.98
CA PRO A 144 -14.15 -9.74 -8.67
C PRO A 144 -15.19 -9.68 -9.80
N LEU A 145 -15.33 -8.53 -10.47
CA LEU A 145 -16.25 -8.37 -11.60
C LEU A 145 -15.88 -9.25 -12.80
N ARG A 146 -14.58 -9.49 -13.02
CA ARG A 146 -14.10 -10.46 -14.03
C ARG A 146 -14.37 -11.89 -13.63
N LYS A 147 -14.26 -12.24 -12.34
CA LYS A 147 -14.55 -13.59 -11.83
C LYS A 147 -16.02 -13.97 -12.03
N ILE A 148 -16.95 -13.06 -11.73
CA ILE A 148 -18.40 -13.28 -11.88
C ILE A 148 -18.80 -13.51 -13.36
N LYS A 149 -18.10 -12.90 -14.33
CA LYS A 149 -18.35 -13.17 -15.75
C LYS A 149 -18.06 -14.62 -16.16
N LYS A 150 -17.15 -15.32 -15.48
CA LYS A 150 -16.78 -16.70 -15.84
C LYS A 150 -17.72 -17.73 -15.22
N GLU A 151 -18.16 -17.53 -13.98
CA GLU A 151 -19.04 -18.48 -13.28
C GLU A 151 -20.46 -18.52 -13.89
N ASN A 152 -20.97 -17.39 -14.38
CA ASN A 152 -22.25 -17.33 -15.10
C ASN A 152 -22.27 -18.09 -16.44
N LEU A 153 -21.11 -18.35 -17.06
CA LEU A 153 -21.04 -19.08 -18.34
C LEU A 153 -21.13 -20.60 -18.15
N LEU A 154 -20.85 -21.11 -16.95
CA LEU A 154 -20.97 -22.54 -16.63
C LEU A 154 -22.38 -22.88 -16.15
N GLN A 155 -23.00 -21.99 -15.38
CA GLN A 155 -24.34 -22.21 -14.83
C GLN A 155 -25.46 -22.15 -15.90
N TYR A 156 -25.20 -21.58 -17.08
CA TYR A 156 -26.14 -21.55 -18.21
C TYR A 156 -26.00 -22.76 -19.15
N LYS A 157 -25.01 -23.65 -18.95
CA LYS A 157 -24.83 -24.86 -19.74
C LYS A 157 -25.46 -26.11 -19.11
N GLU A 158 -25.86 -26.04 -17.84
CA GLU A 158 -26.47 -27.15 -17.10
C GLU A 158 -28.00 -27.03 -16.94
N TYR A 159 -28.63 -26.04 -17.58
CA TYR A 159 -30.08 -25.91 -17.72
C TYR A 159 -30.44 -25.68 -19.19
#